data_AF-A0A6N2KQ46-F1
#
_entry.id   AF-A0A6N2KQ46-F1
#
_cell.length_a   1.000
_cell.length_b   1.000
_cell.length_c   1.000
_cell.angle_alpha   90.00
_cell.angle_beta   90.00
_cell.angle_gamma   90.00
#
_symmetry.space_group_name_H-M   'P 1'
#
loop_
_entity.id
_entity.type
_entity.pdbx_description
1 polymer ?
#
loop_
_entity_poly.entity_id
_entity_poly.type
_entity_poly.pdbx_seq_one_letter_code
_entity_poly.pdbx_strand_id
1 'polypeptide(L)' 'MANLQMTGILEKMTGKDKDYRYMATSDLLNELNKEDFKADADLKIKLSNIVFYSNSMMTIDTPMNKRTS' A
#
# COMPACT_ATOMS: atom_id res chain seq x y z
N MET A 1 -16.18 -14.00 -0.73
CA MET A 1 -15.56 -13.30 -1.89
C MET A 1 -14.76 -12.04 -1.49
N ALA A 2 -14.84 -11.53 -0.26
CA ALA A 2 -14.07 -10.35 0.19
C ALA A 2 -12.53 -10.49 0.09
N ASN A 3 -12.00 -11.70 0.31
CA ASN A 3 -10.54 -11.93 0.29
C ASN A 3 -9.91 -11.78 -1.12
N LEU A 4 -10.69 -12.04 -2.18
CA LEU A 4 -10.25 -11.85 -3.57
C LEU A 4 -10.10 -10.36 -3.94
N GLN A 5 -11.01 -9.50 -3.45
CA GLN A 5 -10.89 -8.06 -3.63
C GLN A 5 -9.61 -7.54 -2.98
N MET A 6 -9.28 -8.04 -1.78
CA MET A 6 -8.06 -7.62 -1.10
C MET A 6 -6.79 -8.00 -1.84
N THR A 7 -6.70 -9.24 -2.32
CA THR A 7 -5.52 -9.69 -3.07
C THR A 7 -5.31 -8.82 -4.33
N GLY A 8 -6.37 -8.52 -5.07
CA GLY A 8 -6.26 -7.65 -6.27
C GLY A 8 -5.91 -6.19 -5.96
N ILE A 9 -6.36 -5.65 -4.82
CA ILE A 9 -5.99 -4.29 -4.39
C ILE A 9 -4.50 -4.23 -4.01
N LEU A 10 -4.00 -5.22 -3.27
CA LEU A 10 -2.60 -5.29 -2.84
C LEU A 10 -1.64 -5.43 -4.03
N GLU A 11 -2.01 -6.18 -5.07
CA GLU A 11 -1.24 -6.26 -6.33
C GLU A 11 -1.17 -4.90 -7.05
N LYS A 12 -2.26 -4.12 -7.05
CA LYS A 12 -2.26 -2.78 -7.67
C LYS A 12 -1.42 -1.78 -6.88
N MET A 13 -1.35 -1.91 -5.55
CA MET A 13 -0.51 -1.04 -4.70
C MET A 13 1.00 -1.24 -4.93
N THR A 14 1.43 -2.40 -5.41
CA THR A 14 2.82 -2.67 -5.80
C THR A 14 3.08 -2.42 -7.29
N GLY A 15 2.07 -1.96 -8.02
CA GLY A 15 2.19 -1.58 -9.44
C GLY A 15 3.14 -0.40 -9.66
N LYS A 16 3.64 -0.27 -10.88
CA LYS A 16 4.56 0.83 -11.26
C LYS A 16 3.84 2.17 -11.42
N ASP A 17 2.59 2.14 -11.84
CA ASP A 17 1.80 3.34 -12.12
C ASP A 17 1.38 4.03 -10.83
N LYS A 18 1.65 5.34 -10.76
CA LYS A 18 1.37 6.15 -9.58
C LYS A 18 -0.13 6.28 -9.33
N ASP A 19 -0.92 6.56 -10.36
CA ASP A 19 -2.36 6.83 -10.21
C ASP A 19 -3.12 5.54 -9.85
N TYR A 20 -2.72 4.41 -10.44
CA TYR A 20 -3.24 3.10 -10.02
C TYR A 20 -2.90 2.76 -8.57
N ARG A 21 -1.71 3.11 -8.09
CA ARG A 21 -1.33 2.93 -6.69
C ARG A 21 -2.18 3.77 -5.75
N TYR A 22 -2.46 5.03 -6.11
CA TYR A 22 -3.36 5.88 -5.32
C TYR A 22 -4.79 5.33 -5.28
N MET A 23 -5.34 4.91 -6.41
CA MET A 23 -6.67 4.29 -6.47
C MET A 23 -6.72 3.03 -5.59
N ALA A 24 -5.72 2.15 -5.71
CA ALA A 24 -5.65 0.94 -4.91
C ALA A 24 -5.48 1.22 -3.41
N THR A 25 -4.73 2.26 -3.04
CA THR A 25 -4.61 2.68 -1.63
C THR A 25 -5.94 3.14 -1.06
N SER A 26 -6.73 3.89 -1.86
CA SER A 26 -8.07 4.32 -1.47
C SER A 26 -9.03 3.14 -1.30
N ASP A 27 -9.02 2.20 -2.25
CA ASP A 27 -9.81 0.97 -2.17
C ASP A 27 -9.40 0.13 -0.95
N LEU A 28 -8.10 0.04 -0.65
CA LEU A 28 -7.58 -0.65 0.53
C LEU A 28 -8.13 -0.02 1.81
N LEU A 29 -8.02 1.30 1.95
CA LEU A 29 -8.48 2.01 3.13
C LEU A 29 -9.97 1.80 3.37
N ASN A 30 -10.76 1.82 2.30
CA ASN A 30 -12.21 1.61 2.36
C ASN A 30 -12.56 0.17 2.78
N GLU A 31 -11.79 -0.82 2.32
CA GLU A 31 -11.97 -2.22 2.74
C GLU A 31 -11.58 -2.44 4.21
N LEU A 32 -10.49 -1.80 4.66
CA LEU A 32 -10.04 -1.84 6.06
C LEU A 32 -11.02 -1.15 7.02
N ASN A 33 -11.78 -0.16 6.53
CA ASN A 33 -12.73 0.61 7.33
C ASN A 33 -14.12 -0.07 7.45
N LYS A 34 -14.32 -1.26 6.86
CA LYS A 34 -15.57 -2.01 7.03
C LYS A 34 -15.63 -2.66 8.41
N GLU A 35 -16.78 -2.57 9.08
CA GLU A 35 -16.99 -3.12 10.43
C GLU A 35 -16.84 -4.65 10.48
N ASP A 36 -17.14 -5.33 9.38
CA ASP A 36 -16.97 -6.79 9.21
C ASP A 36 -15.58 -7.20 8.71
N PHE A 37 -14.64 -6.26 8.60
CA PHE A 37 -13.30 -6.57 8.10
C PHE A 37 -12.56 -7.47 9.08
N LYS A 38 -12.26 -8.70 8.65
CA LYS A 38 -11.42 -9.65 9.37
C LYS A 38 -10.13 -9.87 8.58
N ALA A 39 -9.02 -9.38 9.15
CA ALA A 39 -7.69 -9.65 8.60
C ALA A 39 -7.17 -11.01 9.05
N ASP A 40 -7.06 -11.94 8.11
CA ASP A 40 -6.36 -13.21 8.29
C ASP A 40 -4.85 -13.00 8.50
N ALA A 41 -4.17 -14.00 9.07
CA ALA A 41 -2.73 -13.93 9.34
C ALA A 41 -1.89 -13.62 8.08
N ASP A 42 -2.24 -14.22 6.94
CA ASP A 42 -1.59 -13.98 5.65
C ASP A 42 -1.80 -12.53 5.16
N LEU A 43 -3.02 -12.00 5.34
CA LEU A 43 -3.38 -10.64 4.95
C LEU A 43 -2.62 -9.60 5.80
N LYS A 44 -2.46 -9.85 7.09
CA LYS A 44 -1.66 -8.99 7.99
C LYS A 44 -0.19 -8.91 7.56
N ILE A 45 0.40 -10.04 7.15
CA ILE A 45 1.77 -10.08 6.66
C ILE A 45 1.89 -9.27 5.36
N LYS A 46 0.98 -9.45 4.41
CA LYS A 46 0.95 -8.70 3.15
C LYS A 46 0.76 -7.19 3.36
N LEU A 47 -0.17 -6.81 4.24
CA LEU A 47 -0.39 -5.42 4.64
C LEU A 47 0.87 -4.79 5.22
N SER A 48 1.51 -5.49 6.16
CA SER A 48 2.77 -5.03 6.77
C SER A 48 3.86 -4.83 5.72
N ASN A 49 4.00 -5.78 4.79
CA ASN A 49 4.97 -5.68 3.69
C ASN A 49 4.68 -4.49 2.78
N ILE A 50 3.43 -4.22 2.42
CA ILE A 50 3.06 -3.10 1.53
C ILE A 50 3.26 -1.75 2.21
N VAL A 51 2.88 -1.63 3.48
CA VAL A 51 3.12 -0.42 4.27
C VAL A 51 4.63 -0.18 4.40
N PHE A 52 5.41 -1.23 4.65
CA PHE A 52 6.86 -1.14 4.71
C PHE A 52 7.46 -0.72 3.37
N TYR A 53 7.08 -1.36 2.26
CA TYR A 53 7.55 -1.02 0.92
C TYR A 53 7.20 0.42 0.54
N SER A 54 5.99 0.87 0.91
CA SER A 54 5.53 2.24 0.65
C SER A 54 6.34 3.28 1.45
N ASN A 55 6.67 2.98 2.71
CA ASN A 55 7.52 3.84 3.54
C ASN A 55 8.97 3.85 3.06
N SER A 56 9.52 2.70 2.63
CA SER A 56 10.86 2.63 2.07
C SER A 56 10.98 3.31 0.71
N MET A 57 9.92 3.35 -0.10
CA MET A 57 9.93 4.09 -1.37
C MET A 57 9.86 5.61 -1.14
N MET A 58 9.26 6.07 -0.05
CA MET A 58 9.20 7.49 0.34
C MET A 58 10.56 8.07 0.75
N THR A 59 11.53 7.25 1.15
CA THR A 59 12.86 7.70 1.60
C THR A 59 13.90 7.79 0.48
N ILE A 60 13.63 7.24 -0.71
CA ILE A 60 14.61 7.21 -1.82
C ILE A 60 14.43 8.38 -2.81
N ASP A 61 13.27 9.06 -2.80
CA ASP A 61 12.94 10.19 -3.68
C ASP A 61 13.13 11.57 -3.01
N THR A 62 13.84 11.66 -1.88
CA THR A 62 14.22 12.99 -1.37
C THR A 62 15.49 13.45 -2.11
N PRO A 63 15.43 14.45 -3.01
CA PRO A 63 16.63 14.95 -3.68
C PRO A 63 17.63 15.44 -2.62
N MET A 64 18.84 14.90 -2.72
CA MET A 64 20.04 15.29 -2.01
C MET A 64 20.14 16.82 -1.94
N ASN A 65 19.85 17.39 -0.76
CA ASN A 65 20.12 18.80 -0.50
C ASN A 65 21.64 18.97 -0.42
N LYS A 66 22.26 19.25 -1.56
CA LYS A 66 23.57 19.90 -1.61
C LYS A 66 23.38 21.30 -1.04
N ARG A 67 23.43 21.43 0.28
CA ARG A 67 23.65 22.71 0.93
C ARG A 67 25.10 23.10 0.68
N THR A 68 25.30 23.86 -0.39
CA THR A 68 26.43 24.75 -0.56
C THR A 68 26.40 25.78 0.56
N SER A 69 27.39 25.75 1.45
CA SER A 69 28.00 26.91 2.11
C SER A 69 29.33 26.46 2.70
#